data_AF-A0A7Y4QTR9-F1
#
_entry.id   AF-A0A7Y4QTR9-F1
#
_cell.length_a   1.000
_cell.length_b   1.000
_cell.length_c   1.000
_cell.angle_alpha   90.00
_cell.angle_beta   90.00
_cell.angle_gamma   90.00
#
_symmetry.space_group_name_H-M   'P 1'
#
loop_
_entity.id
_entity.type
_entity.pdbx_description
1 polymer ?
#
loop_
_entity_poly.entity_id
_entity_poly.type
_entity_poly.pdbx_seq_one_letter_code
_entity_poly.pdbx_strand_id
1 'polypeptide(L)'
;MIRTILFIIAVVLFAGRTDVLAYNTGDTSLSFKYFDYDININSLSSEFFTGMFSVSKNGTVLFKMDSTFTDYADHKLVDLNKDGSDELLVYLTEGASPYIFHNLYIFDHKKGPAPLFMVQNADVDTSGPGNPLILVNSRMSPAVLGLWYSWFLEYKNGKLVYIKPDNARREQLSPNYDFVDQTLEELKKEKQICDDFAYNVFFEYLFITSKISGEESKAENYFNQNYRCEEKVKALMQFKNAATNTFSWIKEEENYNYTEY
;
A
#
# COMPACT_ATOMS: atom_id res chain seq x y z
N MET A 1 19.36 -29.84 -39.31
CA MET A 1 19.64 -30.18 -37.90
C MET A 1 20.63 -29.14 -37.37
N ILE A 2 20.11 -28.03 -36.85
CA ILE A 2 20.93 -26.91 -36.32
C ILE A 2 20.48 -26.73 -34.88
N ARG A 3 21.40 -26.99 -33.95
CA ARG A 3 21.24 -26.70 -32.52
C ARG A 3 21.62 -25.24 -32.31
N THR A 4 20.64 -24.39 -32.00
CA THR A 4 20.91 -23.02 -31.54
C THR A 4 21.04 -23.06 -30.03
N ILE A 5 22.23 -22.71 -29.55
CA ILE A 5 22.61 -22.59 -28.14
C ILE A 5 22.04 -21.27 -27.62
N LEU A 6 21.18 -21.32 -26.59
CA LEU A 6 20.75 -20.13 -25.87
C LEU A 6 21.86 -19.73 -24.89
N PHE A 7 22.44 -18.54 -25.10
CA PHE A 7 23.30 -17.88 -24.13
C PHE A 7 22.41 -17.14 -23.13
N ILE A 8 22.40 -17.58 -21.87
CA ILE A 8 21.86 -16.80 -20.75
C ILE A 8 22.94 -15.84 -20.31
N ILE A 9 22.74 -14.54 -20.57
CA ILE A 9 23.59 -13.47 -20.04
C ILE A 9 23.04 -13.09 -18.66
N ALA A 10 23.78 -13.41 -17.61
CA ALA A 10 23.58 -12.83 -16.30
C ALA A 10 24.11 -11.39 -16.31
N VAL A 11 23.21 -10.41 -16.12
CA VAL A 11 23.60 -9.02 -15.89
C VAL A 11 23.50 -8.74 -14.40
N VAL A 12 24.65 -8.52 -13.76
CA VAL A 12 24.76 -7.92 -12.43
C VAL A 12 24.91 -6.42 -12.65
N LEU A 13 23.99 -5.60 -12.14
CA LEU A 13 24.19 -4.15 -12.00
C LEU A 13 23.60 -3.64 -10.67
N PHE A 14 24.42 -2.81 -10.01
CA PHE A 14 24.24 -2.20 -8.71
C PHE A 14 23.22 -1.04 -8.71
N ALA A 15 22.66 -0.82 -7.52
CA ALA A 15 21.79 0.25 -7.01
C ALA A 15 21.70 1.58 -7.79
N GLY A 16 20.45 1.97 -8.06
CA GLY A 16 20.00 3.32 -8.36
C GLY A 16 18.48 3.31 -8.48
N ARG A 17 17.77 4.20 -7.77
CA ARG A 17 16.30 4.35 -7.79
C ARG A 17 15.69 4.07 -9.17
N THR A 18 14.80 3.09 -9.25
CA THR A 18 13.92 2.87 -10.39
C THR A 18 12.49 2.82 -9.88
N ASP A 19 11.63 3.65 -10.47
CA ASP A 19 10.18 3.51 -10.38
C ASP A 19 9.80 2.07 -10.72
N VAL A 20 8.98 1.45 -9.87
CA VAL A 20 8.51 0.08 -10.05
C VAL A 20 7.43 0.08 -11.13
N LEU A 21 7.85 -0.14 -12.37
CA LEU A 21 7.01 -0.70 -13.43
C LEU A 21 7.53 -2.11 -13.73
N ALA A 22 7.31 -3.04 -12.80
CA ALA A 22 7.47 -4.46 -13.09
C ALA A 22 6.15 -4.99 -13.66
N TYR A 23 5.99 -4.89 -14.98
CA TYR A 23 5.15 -5.85 -15.71
C TYR A 23 6.02 -7.08 -15.94
N ASN A 24 5.92 -8.09 -15.07
CA ASN A 24 6.62 -9.34 -15.29
C ASN A 24 5.80 -10.17 -16.30
N THR A 25 6.35 -10.38 -17.51
CA THR A 25 5.66 -11.06 -18.62
C THR A 25 6.04 -12.54 -18.72
N GLY A 26 6.12 -13.25 -17.60
CA GLY A 26 6.44 -14.67 -17.59
C GLY A 26 5.94 -15.39 -16.34
N ASP A 27 5.74 -16.71 -16.45
CA ASP A 27 5.36 -17.55 -15.32
C ASP A 27 6.45 -17.43 -14.23
N THR A 28 6.04 -17.21 -12.99
CA THR A 28 6.96 -17.14 -11.85
C THR A 28 6.98 -18.48 -11.14
N SER A 29 8.18 -18.97 -10.83
CA SER A 29 8.40 -20.07 -9.88
C SER A 29 9.61 -19.73 -9.02
N LEU A 30 9.37 -19.55 -7.73
CA LEU A 30 10.36 -19.11 -6.75
C LEU A 30 10.30 -20.01 -5.52
N SER A 31 11.46 -20.50 -5.08
CA SER A 31 11.64 -21.23 -3.83
C SER A 31 12.82 -20.67 -3.06
N PHE A 32 12.64 -20.38 -1.77
CA PHE A 32 13.72 -19.89 -0.91
C PHE A 32 13.52 -20.31 0.54
N LYS A 33 14.59 -20.19 1.33
CA LYS A 33 14.59 -20.50 2.77
C LYS A 33 14.29 -19.26 3.59
N TYR A 34 13.41 -19.42 4.57
CA TYR A 34 13.18 -18.45 5.65
C TYR A 34 13.26 -19.21 6.97
N PHE A 35 14.37 -19.07 7.68
CA PHE A 35 14.73 -19.93 8.82
C PHE A 35 14.64 -21.43 8.46
N ASP A 36 13.83 -22.19 9.19
CA ASP A 36 13.59 -23.62 9.00
C ASP A 36 12.44 -23.91 8.02
N TYR A 37 11.88 -22.88 7.39
CA TYR A 37 10.82 -22.99 6.41
C TYR A 37 11.33 -22.87 4.98
N ASP A 38 10.70 -23.65 4.10
CA ASP A 38 10.77 -23.56 2.64
C ASP A 38 9.57 -22.78 2.14
N ILE A 39 9.81 -21.58 1.61
CA ILE A 39 8.82 -20.72 0.97
C ILE A 39 8.79 -21.05 -0.51
N ASN A 40 7.60 -21.29 -1.07
CA ASN A 40 7.41 -21.58 -2.49
C ASN A 40 6.29 -20.71 -3.05
N ILE A 41 6.57 -19.99 -4.12
CA ILE A 41 5.64 -19.07 -4.79
C ILE A 41 5.63 -19.41 -6.27
N ASN A 42 4.45 -19.58 -6.85
CA ASN A 42 4.27 -19.80 -8.28
C ASN A 42 3.12 -18.94 -8.80
N SER A 43 3.24 -18.39 -10.00
CA SER A 43 2.14 -17.72 -10.72
C SER A 43 2.25 -18.03 -12.21
N LEU A 44 1.11 -18.10 -12.90
CA LEU A 44 1.05 -18.28 -14.35
C LEU A 44 0.65 -16.96 -14.99
N SER A 45 1.47 -16.50 -15.93
CA SER A 45 1.30 -15.22 -16.61
C SER A 45 0.12 -15.18 -17.60
N SER A 46 -0.36 -16.35 -18.02
CA SER A 46 -1.45 -16.48 -19.00
C SER A 46 -2.85 -16.33 -18.40
N GLU A 47 -2.99 -16.34 -17.07
CA GLU A 47 -4.29 -16.43 -16.38
C GLU A 47 -4.29 -15.60 -15.09
N PHE A 48 -5.45 -15.04 -14.73
CA PHE A 48 -5.62 -14.29 -13.48
C PHE A 48 -5.88 -15.24 -12.31
N PHE A 49 -5.46 -14.83 -11.10
CA PHE A 49 -5.69 -15.61 -9.87
C PHE A 49 -5.16 -17.04 -9.95
N THR A 50 -3.95 -17.21 -10.48
CA THR A 50 -3.24 -18.50 -10.56
C THR A 50 -2.12 -18.63 -9.53
N GLY A 51 -1.91 -17.59 -8.72
CA GLY A 51 -0.88 -17.53 -7.71
C GLY A 51 -1.05 -18.62 -6.65
N MET A 52 -0.01 -19.43 -6.48
CA MET A 52 0.12 -20.39 -5.39
C MET A 52 1.28 -19.96 -4.49
N PHE A 53 1.03 -19.85 -3.20
CA PHE A 53 2.01 -19.61 -2.16
C PHE A 53 1.96 -20.76 -1.15
N SER A 54 3.09 -21.31 -0.74
CA SER A 54 3.14 -22.33 0.30
C SER A 54 4.38 -22.24 1.16
N VAL A 55 4.21 -22.60 2.43
CA VAL A 55 5.30 -22.72 3.41
C VAL A 55 5.36 -24.16 3.85
N SER A 56 6.55 -24.74 3.81
CA SER A 56 6.78 -26.14 4.21
C SER A 56 7.98 -26.27 5.14
N LYS A 57 8.02 -27.36 5.91
CA LYS A 57 9.17 -27.72 6.76
C LYS A 57 9.41 -29.21 6.62
N ASN A 58 10.65 -29.60 6.29
CA ASN A 58 11.03 -31.00 6.08
C ASN A 58 10.09 -31.74 5.10
N GLY A 59 9.67 -31.06 4.02
CA GLY A 59 8.78 -31.61 2.99
C GLY A 59 7.28 -31.65 3.37
N THR A 60 6.90 -31.24 4.57
CA THR A 60 5.48 -31.12 4.98
C THR A 60 5.00 -29.70 4.77
N VAL A 61 3.93 -29.50 3.99
CA VAL A 61 3.28 -28.20 3.80
C VAL A 61 2.54 -27.81 5.07
N LEU A 62 2.90 -26.66 5.64
CA LEU A 62 2.34 -26.10 6.87
C LEU A 62 1.35 -24.97 6.62
N PHE A 63 1.52 -24.25 5.50
CA PHE A 63 0.63 -23.19 5.07
C PHE A 63 0.54 -23.20 3.55
N LYS A 64 -0.65 -22.88 3.01
CA LYS A 64 -0.88 -22.80 1.57
C LYS A 64 -1.96 -21.76 1.27
N MET A 65 -1.73 -20.96 0.24
CA MET A 65 -2.71 -20.11 -0.41
C MET A 65 -2.70 -20.42 -1.89
N ASP A 66 -3.85 -20.78 -2.45
CA ASP A 66 -4.02 -21.10 -3.86
C ASP A 66 -4.97 -20.10 -4.52
N SER A 67 -4.65 -19.69 -5.73
CA SER A 67 -5.50 -18.85 -6.58
C SER A 67 -5.96 -17.54 -5.93
N THR A 68 -5.12 -16.96 -5.08
CA THR A 68 -5.45 -15.71 -4.35
C THR A 68 -4.82 -14.48 -4.98
N PHE A 69 -3.69 -14.62 -5.67
CA PHE A 69 -2.97 -13.51 -6.29
C PHE A 69 -2.74 -13.74 -7.79
N THR A 70 -2.54 -12.65 -8.51
CA THR A 70 -2.22 -12.64 -9.94
C THR A 70 -0.72 -12.79 -10.17
N ASP A 71 0.10 -12.05 -9.42
CA ASP A 71 1.56 -12.06 -9.65
C ASP A 71 2.38 -11.88 -8.37
N TYR A 72 3.61 -12.40 -8.38
CA TYR A 72 4.61 -12.13 -7.35
C TYR A 72 5.39 -10.87 -7.75
N ALA A 73 5.47 -9.89 -6.86
CA ALA A 73 6.21 -8.66 -7.10
C ALA A 73 7.63 -8.70 -6.51
N ASP A 74 7.74 -8.95 -5.20
CA ASP A 74 9.01 -8.92 -4.48
C ASP A 74 8.92 -9.64 -3.12
N HIS A 75 10.07 -9.90 -2.48
CA HIS A 75 10.14 -10.21 -1.07
C HIS A 75 11.36 -9.54 -0.42
N LYS A 76 11.22 -9.19 0.86
CA LYS A 76 12.26 -8.55 1.67
C LYS A 76 12.35 -9.22 3.03
N LEU A 77 13.54 -9.25 3.60
CA LEU A 77 13.78 -9.61 4.99
C LEU A 77 14.11 -8.33 5.76
N VAL A 78 13.32 -8.01 6.77
CA VAL A 78 13.48 -6.79 7.56
C VAL A 78 13.14 -7.07 9.02
N ASP A 79 14.06 -6.79 9.93
CA ASP A 79 13.81 -6.71 11.37
C ASP A 79 12.94 -5.47 11.69
N LEU A 80 11.62 -5.64 11.62
CA LEU A 80 10.63 -4.58 11.77
C LEU A 80 10.56 -4.05 13.21
N ASN A 81 10.81 -4.91 14.20
CA ASN A 81 10.68 -4.57 15.62
C ASN A 81 12.02 -4.39 16.34
N LYS A 82 13.14 -4.58 15.64
CA LYS A 82 14.53 -4.51 16.13
C LYS A 82 14.88 -5.53 17.22
N ASP A 83 14.30 -6.72 17.15
CA ASP A 83 14.57 -7.80 18.11
C ASP A 83 15.69 -8.75 17.67
N GLY A 84 16.33 -8.49 16.53
CA GLY A 84 17.42 -9.28 15.95
C GLY A 84 16.95 -10.43 15.06
N SER A 85 15.65 -10.55 14.80
CA SER A 85 15.07 -11.47 13.82
C SER A 85 14.45 -10.69 12.68
N ASP A 86 14.81 -11.02 11.45
CA ASP A 86 14.09 -10.47 10.30
C ASP A 86 12.71 -11.10 10.17
N GLU A 87 11.69 -10.27 9.97
CA GLU A 87 10.42 -10.68 9.40
C GLU A 87 10.53 -10.85 7.88
N LEU A 88 9.77 -11.82 7.34
CA LEU A 88 9.63 -11.98 5.90
C LEU A 88 8.43 -11.17 5.40
N LEU A 89 8.71 -10.29 4.45
CA LEU A 89 7.77 -9.44 3.76
C LEU A 89 7.60 -9.95 2.34
N VAL A 90 6.39 -10.35 1.95
CA VAL A 90 6.11 -10.84 0.59
C VAL A 90 5.08 -9.93 -0.06
N TYR A 91 5.43 -9.38 -1.22
CA TYR A 91 4.59 -8.49 -2.01
C TYR A 91 3.95 -9.29 -3.14
N LEU A 92 2.64 -9.48 -3.04
CA LEU A 92 1.84 -10.18 -4.06
C LEU A 92 0.84 -9.20 -4.67
N THR A 93 0.60 -9.31 -5.97
CA THR A 93 -0.29 -8.43 -6.70
C THR A 93 -1.61 -9.15 -6.98
N GLU A 94 -2.73 -8.49 -6.70
CA GLU A 94 -4.09 -8.95 -6.92
C GLU A 94 -4.85 -8.07 -7.92
N GLY A 95 -5.73 -8.70 -8.68
CA GLY A 95 -6.62 -8.01 -9.61
C GLY A 95 -6.04 -7.81 -11.00
N ALA A 96 -6.63 -6.85 -11.72
CA ALA A 96 -6.33 -6.50 -13.10
C ALA A 96 -6.61 -5.02 -13.34
N SER A 97 -5.91 -4.38 -14.29
CA SER A 97 -6.09 -2.95 -14.60
C SER A 97 -7.57 -2.61 -14.85
N PRO A 98 -8.10 -1.50 -14.27
CA PRO A 98 -7.43 -0.48 -13.47
C PRO A 98 -7.40 -0.73 -11.95
N TYR A 99 -7.88 -1.90 -11.52
CA TYR A 99 -8.02 -2.33 -10.13
C TYR A 99 -6.95 -3.36 -9.77
N ILE A 100 -5.70 -2.89 -9.76
CA ILE A 100 -4.54 -3.66 -9.30
C ILE A 100 -4.25 -3.23 -7.86
N PHE A 101 -4.09 -4.21 -6.99
CA PHE A 101 -3.76 -4.01 -5.59
C PHE A 101 -2.47 -4.77 -5.26
N HIS A 102 -1.57 -4.15 -4.50
CA HIS A 102 -0.33 -4.79 -4.06
C HIS A 102 -0.44 -5.13 -2.58
N ASN A 103 -0.57 -6.41 -2.26
CA ASN A 103 -0.72 -6.89 -0.89
C ASN A 103 0.64 -7.24 -0.29
N LEU A 104 0.92 -6.65 0.86
CA LEU A 104 2.07 -6.97 1.70
C LEU A 104 1.66 -8.03 2.72
N TYR A 105 2.22 -9.23 2.60
CA TYR A 105 2.11 -10.29 3.58
C TYR A 105 3.31 -10.25 4.52
N ILE A 106 3.06 -10.26 5.83
CA ILE A 106 4.10 -10.17 6.86
C ILE A 106 4.14 -11.48 7.64
N PHE A 107 5.31 -12.14 7.66
CA PHE A 107 5.55 -13.41 8.34
C PHE A 107 6.56 -13.21 9.48
N ASP A 108 6.23 -13.70 10.66
CA ASP A 108 7.14 -13.79 11.81
C ASP A 108 7.33 -15.27 12.17
N HIS A 109 8.54 -15.78 11.96
CA HIS A 109 8.85 -17.20 12.20
C HIS A 109 8.61 -17.61 13.66
N LYS A 110 8.66 -16.68 14.61
CA LYS A 110 8.40 -16.94 16.04
C LYS A 110 6.90 -17.16 16.31
N LYS A 111 6.04 -16.74 15.39
CA LYS A 111 4.58 -16.85 15.50
C LYS A 111 4.01 -17.98 14.66
N GLY A 112 4.71 -18.42 13.62
CA GLY A 112 4.40 -19.63 12.88
C GLY A 112 4.71 -19.56 11.39
N PRO A 113 4.27 -20.57 10.62
CA PRO A 113 4.53 -20.66 9.18
C PRO A 113 3.55 -19.85 8.31
N ALA A 114 2.46 -19.34 8.88
CA ALA A 114 1.47 -18.53 8.17
C ALA A 114 1.83 -17.03 8.24
N PRO A 115 1.37 -16.21 7.28
CA PRO A 115 1.44 -14.76 7.45
C PRO A 115 0.62 -14.38 8.67
N LEU A 116 1.02 -13.31 9.35
CA LEU A 116 0.27 -12.69 10.45
C LEU A 116 -0.65 -11.59 9.97
N PHE A 117 -0.20 -10.86 8.95
CA PHE A 117 -0.89 -9.71 8.40
C PHE A 117 -0.88 -9.79 6.89
N MET A 118 -1.97 -9.30 6.31
CA MET A 118 -2.03 -8.87 4.93
C MET A 118 -2.46 -7.41 4.93
N VAL A 119 -1.61 -6.54 4.38
CA VAL A 119 -1.87 -5.10 4.30
C VAL A 119 -1.86 -4.68 2.85
N GLN A 120 -3.01 -4.18 2.38
CA GLN A 120 -3.17 -3.75 1.00
C GLN A 120 -2.46 -2.42 0.74
N ASN A 121 -1.77 -2.35 -0.40
CA ASN A 121 -1.00 -1.21 -0.92
C ASN A 121 0.01 -0.63 0.10
N ALA A 122 0.66 -1.52 0.83
CA ALA A 122 1.66 -1.16 1.82
C ALA A 122 3.09 -1.40 1.33
N ASP A 123 4.02 -0.57 1.78
CA ASP A 123 5.48 -0.76 1.60
C ASP A 123 6.19 -0.43 2.92
N VAL A 124 7.43 -0.88 3.05
CA VAL A 124 8.23 -0.67 4.26
C VAL A 124 9.23 0.46 4.07
N ASP A 125 9.08 1.49 4.91
CA ASP A 125 9.95 2.64 4.98
C ASP A 125 11.03 2.47 6.07
N THR A 126 12.25 2.23 5.61
CA THR A 126 13.47 2.11 6.43
C THR A 126 14.31 3.39 6.46
N SER A 127 13.83 4.50 5.88
CA SER A 127 14.64 5.71 5.65
C SER A 127 14.86 6.57 6.89
N GLY A 128 13.98 6.48 7.89
CA GLY A 128 14.04 7.30 9.10
C GLY A 128 14.74 6.61 10.29
N PRO A 129 15.10 7.38 11.32
CA PRO A 129 15.63 6.83 12.56
C PRO A 129 14.54 6.01 13.30
N GLY A 130 14.95 4.99 14.04
CA GLY A 130 14.02 4.12 14.78
C GLY A 130 13.63 2.85 14.01
N ASN A 131 12.51 2.25 14.39
CA ASN A 131 12.00 1.03 13.76
C ASN A 131 11.55 1.31 12.32
N PRO A 132 11.73 0.36 11.39
CA PRO A 132 11.05 0.40 10.09
C PRO A 132 9.55 0.61 10.28
N LEU A 133 8.95 1.42 9.41
CA LEU A 133 7.51 1.68 9.42
C LEU A 133 6.87 1.10 8.17
N ILE A 134 5.62 0.70 8.27
CA ILE A 134 4.82 0.25 7.14
C ILE A 134 3.98 1.44 6.67
N LEU A 135 4.29 1.98 5.49
CA LEU A 135 3.50 3.01 4.83
C LEU A 135 2.35 2.33 4.09
N VAL A 136 1.12 2.61 4.48
CA VAL A 136 -0.10 2.11 3.82
C VAL A 136 -0.66 3.20 2.92
N ASN A 137 -1.01 2.87 1.69
CA ASN A 137 -1.58 3.80 0.72
C ASN A 137 -3.00 3.36 0.33
N SER A 138 -4.01 4.11 0.74
CA SER A 138 -5.40 3.83 0.38
C SER A 138 -5.86 4.71 -0.78
N ARG A 139 -6.43 4.08 -1.80
CA ARG A 139 -6.94 4.75 -2.99
C ARG A 139 -8.33 5.31 -2.72
N MET A 140 -8.56 6.55 -3.11
CA MET A 140 -9.91 7.13 -3.11
C MET A 140 -10.68 6.75 -4.38
N SER A 141 -11.98 6.55 -4.24
CA SER A 141 -12.89 6.33 -5.36
C SER A 141 -13.37 7.68 -5.93
N PRO A 142 -13.47 7.84 -7.26
CA PRO A 142 -13.18 6.84 -8.28
C PRO A 142 -11.69 6.78 -8.59
N ALA A 143 -11.23 5.57 -8.91
CA ALA A 143 -9.85 5.25 -9.24
C ALA A 143 -9.19 6.22 -10.26
N VAL A 144 -9.96 6.70 -11.23
CA VAL A 144 -9.49 7.59 -12.31
C VAL A 144 -8.95 8.94 -11.81
N LEU A 145 -9.35 9.40 -10.61
CA LEU A 145 -8.86 10.67 -10.07
C LEU A 145 -7.42 10.58 -9.53
N GLY A 146 -6.87 9.36 -9.40
CA GLY A 146 -5.48 9.18 -8.95
C GLY A 146 -5.22 9.68 -7.52
N LEU A 147 -6.27 9.83 -6.70
CA LEU A 147 -6.16 10.32 -5.33
C LEU A 147 -5.87 9.17 -4.35
N TRP A 148 -4.89 9.38 -3.49
CA TRP A 148 -4.45 8.43 -2.47
C TRP A 148 -4.21 9.14 -1.14
N TYR A 149 -4.63 8.54 -0.03
CA TYR A 149 -4.22 8.98 1.31
C TYR A 149 -3.44 7.87 1.99
N SER A 150 -2.48 8.27 2.82
CA SER A 150 -1.52 7.32 3.38
C SER A 150 -1.35 7.51 4.88
N TRP A 151 -0.92 6.47 5.58
CA TRP A 151 -0.57 6.53 7.00
C TRP A 151 0.54 5.51 7.33
N PHE A 152 1.17 5.66 8.48
CA PHE A 152 2.21 4.73 8.95
C PHE A 152 1.69 3.81 10.06
N LEU A 153 2.12 2.55 9.98
CA LEU A 153 1.98 1.55 11.01
C LEU A 153 3.37 1.14 11.53
N GLU A 154 3.46 0.85 12.82
CA GLU A 154 4.60 0.19 13.44
C GLU A 154 4.23 -1.27 13.73
N TYR A 155 5.12 -2.21 13.38
CA TYR A 155 5.00 -3.59 13.84
C TYR A 155 5.65 -3.72 15.22
N LYS A 156 4.85 -4.07 16.23
CA LYS A 156 5.31 -4.16 17.60
C LYS A 156 4.59 -5.28 18.34
N ASN A 157 5.36 -6.18 18.95
CA ASN A 157 4.83 -7.28 19.77
C ASN A 157 3.81 -8.18 19.03
N GLY A 158 4.00 -8.41 17.72
CA GLY A 158 3.06 -9.22 16.95
C GLY A 158 1.76 -8.49 16.58
N LYS A 159 1.79 -7.15 16.53
CA LYS A 159 0.65 -6.30 16.16
C LYS A 159 1.08 -5.18 15.23
N LEU A 160 0.15 -4.69 14.42
CA LEU A 160 0.28 -3.44 13.68
C LEU A 160 -0.41 -2.32 14.45
N VAL A 161 0.31 -1.24 14.72
CA VAL A 161 -0.18 -0.12 15.52
C VAL A 161 -0.01 1.16 14.71
N TYR A 162 -1.07 1.96 14.61
CA TYR A 162 -0.98 3.29 14.03
C TYR A 162 -0.03 4.18 14.83
N ILE A 163 0.86 4.87 14.13
CA ILE A 163 1.73 5.87 14.74
C ILE A 163 1.64 7.21 14.03
N LYS A 164 1.91 8.28 14.79
CA LYS A 164 2.21 9.59 14.22
C LYS A 164 3.70 9.62 13.86
N PRO A 165 4.07 9.81 12.58
CA PRO A 165 5.47 9.77 12.20
C PRO A 165 6.20 11.07 12.59
N ASP A 166 7.53 11.06 12.41
CA ASP A 166 8.36 12.26 12.49
C ASP A 166 8.00 13.30 11.40
N ASN A 167 8.57 14.51 11.49
CA ASN A 167 8.24 15.60 10.57
C ASN A 167 8.50 15.25 9.10
N ALA A 168 9.61 14.58 8.77
CA ALA A 168 9.99 14.30 7.38
C ALA A 168 9.03 13.29 6.73
N ARG A 169 8.61 12.28 7.49
CA ARG A 169 7.59 11.32 7.06
C ARG A 169 6.17 11.92 7.09
N ARG A 170 5.87 12.83 8.00
CA ARG A 170 4.58 13.53 8.07
C ARG A 170 4.33 14.39 6.83
N GLU A 171 5.37 15.01 6.27
CA GLU A 171 5.27 15.75 5.01
C GLU A 171 4.80 14.86 3.86
N GLN A 172 5.18 13.58 3.84
CA GLN A 172 4.73 12.60 2.84
C GLN A 172 3.24 12.26 2.96
N LEU A 173 2.64 12.47 4.14
CA LEU A 173 1.21 12.24 4.38
C LEU A 173 0.35 13.46 4.07
N SER A 174 0.97 14.61 3.78
CA SER A 174 0.28 15.88 3.60
C SER A 174 -0.40 15.94 2.23
N PRO A 175 -1.52 16.68 2.11
CA PRO A 175 -2.17 16.84 0.82
C PRO A 175 -1.24 17.49 -0.21
N ASN A 176 -1.26 17.00 -1.46
CA ASN A 176 -0.59 17.64 -2.57
C ASN A 176 -1.45 18.81 -3.09
N TYR A 177 -1.29 19.99 -2.49
CA TYR A 177 -2.05 21.18 -2.85
C TYR A 177 -1.82 21.63 -4.30
N ASP A 178 -0.61 21.49 -4.83
CA ASP A 178 -0.30 21.88 -6.22
C ASP A 178 -1.10 21.03 -7.22
N PHE A 179 -1.19 19.72 -6.97
CA PHE A 179 -2.02 18.82 -7.78
C PHE A 179 -3.51 19.20 -7.68
N VAL A 180 -4.00 19.44 -6.46
CA VAL A 180 -5.40 19.83 -6.25
C VAL A 180 -5.72 21.16 -6.93
N ASP A 181 -4.83 22.16 -6.83
CA ASP A 181 -5.00 23.46 -7.49
C ASP A 181 -5.11 23.32 -9.02
N GLN A 182 -4.23 22.52 -9.62
CA GLN A 182 -4.25 22.26 -11.06
C GLN A 182 -5.59 21.65 -11.48
N THR A 183 -6.05 20.59 -10.79
CA THR A 183 -7.30 19.93 -11.18
C THR A 183 -8.54 20.77 -10.90
N LEU A 184 -8.58 21.53 -9.80
CA LEU A 184 -9.71 22.43 -9.52
C LEU A 184 -9.83 23.54 -10.57
N GLU A 185 -8.71 24.07 -11.08
CA GLU A 185 -8.75 25.04 -12.18
C GLU A 185 -9.19 24.41 -13.51
N GLU A 186 -8.87 23.14 -13.77
CA GLU A 186 -9.40 22.41 -14.93
C GLU A 186 -10.91 22.22 -14.84
N LEU A 187 -11.42 21.68 -13.72
CA LEU A 187 -12.86 21.51 -13.48
C LEU A 187 -13.62 22.84 -13.62
N LYS A 188 -13.02 23.93 -13.13
CA LYS A 188 -13.58 25.29 -13.27
C LYS A 188 -13.63 25.76 -14.72
N LYS A 189 -12.60 25.50 -15.53
CA LYS A 189 -12.61 25.81 -16.97
C LYS A 189 -13.70 25.03 -17.70
N GLU A 190 -13.92 23.78 -17.30
CA GLU A 190 -14.93 22.90 -17.87
C GLU A 190 -16.35 23.14 -17.32
N LYS A 191 -16.50 24.07 -16.36
CA LYS A 191 -17.76 24.36 -15.65
C LYS A 191 -18.33 23.15 -14.90
N GLN A 192 -17.45 22.24 -14.46
CA GLN A 192 -17.76 21.05 -13.67
C GLN A 192 -17.58 21.31 -12.16
N ILE A 193 -18.02 22.47 -11.69
CA ILE A 193 -18.00 22.79 -10.26
C ILE A 193 -19.40 22.54 -9.67
N CYS A 194 -19.44 22.11 -8.41
CA CYS A 194 -20.65 22.01 -7.57
C CYS A 194 -21.66 20.91 -7.86
N ASP A 195 -21.81 20.48 -9.10
CA ASP A 195 -22.61 19.29 -9.46
C ASP A 195 -21.74 18.08 -9.82
N ASP A 196 -20.42 18.23 -9.76
CA ASP A 196 -19.47 17.18 -10.10
C ASP A 196 -19.00 16.42 -8.85
N PHE A 197 -19.10 15.09 -8.93
CA PHE A 197 -18.61 14.19 -7.89
C PHE A 197 -17.10 14.38 -7.65
N ALA A 198 -16.30 14.54 -8.70
CA ALA A 198 -14.86 14.73 -8.60
C ALA A 198 -14.50 15.96 -7.78
N TYR A 199 -15.21 17.08 -7.97
CA TYR A 199 -14.99 18.32 -7.22
C TYR A 199 -15.06 18.08 -5.70
N ASN A 200 -16.08 17.36 -5.23
CA ASN A 200 -16.23 17.04 -3.81
C ASN A 200 -15.15 16.05 -3.31
N VAL A 201 -14.77 15.07 -4.13
CA VAL A 201 -13.73 14.09 -3.77
C VAL A 201 -12.37 14.76 -3.53
N PHE A 202 -12.02 15.82 -4.28
CA PHE A 202 -10.79 16.58 -4.02
C PHE A 202 -10.79 17.28 -2.65
N PHE A 203 -11.92 17.83 -2.22
CA PHE A 203 -12.00 18.41 -0.87
C PHE A 203 -12.01 17.33 0.21
N GLU A 204 -12.70 16.21 -0.01
CA GLU A 204 -12.64 15.07 0.91
C GLU A 204 -11.21 14.57 1.08
N TYR A 205 -10.46 14.43 -0.01
CA TYR A 205 -9.03 14.11 -0.02
C TYR A 205 -8.21 15.07 0.86
N LEU A 206 -8.40 16.38 0.68
CA LEU A 206 -7.71 17.41 1.47
C LEU A 206 -7.98 17.25 2.96
N PHE A 207 -9.24 17.01 3.35
CA PHE A 207 -9.61 16.87 4.76
C PHE A 207 -9.09 15.55 5.36
N ILE A 208 -9.16 14.43 4.64
CA ILE A 208 -8.62 13.14 5.12
C ILE A 208 -7.11 13.21 5.31
N THR A 209 -6.36 13.65 4.29
CA THR A 209 -4.89 13.71 4.36
C THR A 209 -4.41 14.74 5.37
N SER A 210 -5.06 15.90 5.48
CA SER A 210 -4.74 16.88 6.51
C SER A 210 -5.05 16.37 7.92
N LYS A 211 -6.11 15.57 8.12
CA LYS A 211 -6.40 14.92 9.41
C LYS A 211 -5.29 13.95 9.82
N ILE A 212 -4.82 13.14 8.87
CA ILE A 212 -3.77 12.15 9.11
C ILE A 212 -2.42 12.84 9.39
N SER A 213 -2.08 13.87 8.61
CA SER A 213 -0.83 14.64 8.75
C SER A 213 -0.86 15.68 9.88
N GLY A 214 -2.03 16.02 10.44
CA GLY A 214 -2.18 17.05 11.48
C GLY A 214 -2.16 18.49 10.96
N GLU A 215 -2.52 18.71 9.70
CA GLU A 215 -2.58 20.02 9.04
C GLU A 215 -4.02 20.55 8.85
N GLU A 216 -4.98 20.16 9.69
CA GLU A 216 -6.41 20.43 9.45
C GLU A 216 -6.74 21.94 9.28
N SER A 217 -6.06 22.82 10.00
CA SER A 217 -6.27 24.27 9.87
C SER A 217 -5.91 24.80 8.47
N LYS A 218 -4.90 24.21 7.81
CA LYS A 218 -4.49 24.59 6.45
C LYS A 218 -5.53 24.14 5.42
N ALA A 219 -6.06 22.92 5.57
CA ALA A 219 -7.17 22.44 4.73
C ALA A 219 -8.43 23.29 4.91
N GLU A 220 -8.78 23.69 6.14
CA GLU A 220 -9.93 24.56 6.38
C GLU A 220 -9.77 25.95 5.75
N ASN A 221 -8.57 26.54 5.87
CA ASN A 221 -8.27 27.82 5.21
C ASN A 221 -8.35 27.71 3.69
N TYR A 222 -7.79 26.65 3.11
CA TYR A 222 -7.84 26.38 1.67
C TYR A 222 -9.29 26.20 1.19
N PHE A 223 -10.08 25.39 1.89
CA PHE A 223 -11.51 25.20 1.60
C PHE A 223 -12.25 26.54 1.64
N ASN A 224 -11.97 27.38 2.64
CA ASN A 224 -12.60 28.69 2.77
C ASN A 224 -12.26 29.64 1.61
N GLN A 225 -11.11 29.49 0.98
CA GLN A 225 -10.71 30.31 -0.17
C GLN A 225 -11.26 29.76 -1.49
N ASN A 226 -11.31 28.43 -1.64
CA ASN A 226 -11.47 27.78 -2.94
C ASN A 226 -12.81 27.08 -3.17
N TYR A 227 -13.54 26.69 -2.11
CA TYR A 227 -14.86 26.07 -2.28
C TYR A 227 -15.90 27.11 -2.70
N ARG A 228 -16.56 26.87 -3.85
CA ARG A 228 -17.47 27.83 -4.51
C ARG A 228 -18.94 27.48 -4.45
N CYS A 229 -19.29 26.31 -3.92
CA CYS A 229 -20.66 25.80 -3.99
C CYS A 229 -21.54 26.37 -2.89
N GLU A 230 -22.84 26.32 -3.14
CA GLU A 230 -23.85 26.63 -2.13
C GLU A 230 -23.72 25.67 -0.92
N GLU A 231 -24.31 26.04 0.22
CA GLU A 231 -24.23 25.24 1.46
C GLU A 231 -22.81 24.96 2.00
N LYS A 232 -21.84 25.85 1.72
CA LYS A 232 -20.43 25.73 2.16
C LYS A 232 -20.22 25.26 3.61
N VAL A 233 -21.02 25.73 4.56
CA VAL A 233 -20.93 25.33 5.98
C VAL A 233 -21.26 23.84 6.16
N LYS A 234 -22.29 23.34 5.49
CA LYS A 234 -22.69 21.94 5.54
C LYS A 234 -21.65 21.05 4.86
N ALA A 235 -21.13 21.47 3.71
CA ALA A 235 -20.04 20.78 3.02
C ALA A 235 -18.79 20.68 3.90
N LEU A 236 -18.39 21.77 4.56
CA LEU A 236 -17.27 21.77 5.51
C LEU A 236 -17.46 20.74 6.63
N MET A 237 -18.66 20.71 7.24
CA MET A 237 -18.97 19.72 8.28
C MET A 237 -18.92 18.29 7.75
N GLN A 238 -19.44 18.04 6.55
CA GLN A 238 -19.40 16.72 5.91
C GLN A 238 -17.96 16.24 5.72
N PHE A 239 -17.08 17.07 5.15
CA PHE A 239 -15.69 16.67 4.90
C PHE A 239 -14.90 16.45 6.20
N LYS A 240 -15.12 17.29 7.23
CA LYS A 240 -14.50 17.10 8.55
C LYS A 240 -14.98 15.82 9.24
N ASN A 241 -16.25 15.47 9.09
CA ASN A 241 -16.81 14.24 9.62
C ASN A 241 -16.27 13.01 8.90
N ALA A 242 -16.22 13.03 7.56
CA ALA A 242 -15.62 11.97 6.75
C ALA A 242 -14.16 11.71 7.16
N ALA A 243 -13.37 12.79 7.25
CA ALA A 243 -11.98 12.70 7.71
C ALA A 243 -11.84 12.14 9.14
N THR A 244 -12.74 12.51 10.05
CA THR A 244 -12.73 11.99 11.42
C THR A 244 -13.06 10.51 11.47
N ASN A 245 -14.07 10.06 10.72
CA ASN A 245 -14.46 8.65 10.67
C ASN A 245 -13.35 7.79 10.06
N THR A 246 -12.78 8.21 8.93
CA THR A 246 -11.64 7.52 8.30
C THR A 246 -10.45 7.46 9.24
N PHE A 247 -10.13 8.55 9.94
CA PHE A 247 -9.02 8.57 10.87
C PHE A 247 -9.25 7.71 12.11
N SER A 248 -10.48 7.60 12.60
CA SER A 248 -10.82 6.66 13.68
C SER A 248 -10.59 5.22 13.25
N TRP A 249 -11.08 4.84 12.06
CA TRP A 249 -10.86 3.51 11.50
C TRP A 249 -9.37 3.18 11.36
N ILE A 250 -8.55 4.11 10.88
CA ILE A 250 -7.08 3.96 10.78
C ILE A 250 -6.43 3.73 12.16
N LYS A 251 -7.00 4.24 13.25
CA LYS A 251 -6.38 4.13 14.57
C LYS A 251 -6.71 2.85 15.32
N GLU A 252 -7.70 2.12 14.87
CA GLU A 252 -8.21 0.93 15.54
C GLU A 252 -7.38 -0.30 15.12
N GLU A 253 -6.63 -0.88 16.07
CA GLU A 253 -5.74 -2.03 15.81
C GLU A 253 -6.47 -3.26 15.23
N GLU A 254 -7.76 -3.39 15.50
CA GLU A 254 -8.62 -4.49 15.02
C GLU A 254 -8.90 -4.45 13.52
N ASN A 255 -8.72 -3.28 12.88
CA ASN A 255 -8.96 -3.12 11.44
C ASN A 255 -7.81 -3.64 10.58
N TYR A 256 -6.68 -3.98 11.19
CA TYR A 256 -5.56 -4.62 10.50
C TYR A 256 -5.73 -6.13 10.60
N ASN A 257 -6.26 -6.73 9.53
CA ASN A 257 -6.57 -8.16 9.45
C ASN A 257 -5.45 -9.03 10.00
N TYR A 258 -5.76 -9.72 11.09
CA TYR A 258 -5.02 -10.89 11.55
C TYR A 258 -5.53 -12.05 10.72
N THR A 259 -4.67 -12.69 9.95
CA THR A 259 -5.04 -13.86 9.15
C THR A 259 -5.48 -15.00 10.08
N GLU A 260 -6.79 -15.12 10.32
CA GLU A 260 -7.42 -16.32 10.89
C GLU A 260 -7.46 -17.41 9.80
N TYR A 261 -6.34 -18.06 9.53
CA TYR A 261 -6.28 -19.22 8.63
C TYR A 261 -5.52 -20.39 9.27
#